data_AF-A0A2V6NWF1-F1
#
_entry.id   AF-A0A2V6NWF1-F1
#
_cell.length_a   1.000
_cell.length_b   1.000
_cell.length_c   1.000
_cell.angle_alpha   90.00
_cell.angle_beta   90.00
_cell.angle_gamma   90.00
#
_symmetry.space_group_name_H-M   'P 1'
#
loop_
_entity.id
_entity.type
_entity.pdbx_description
1 polymer ?
#
loop_
_entity_poly.entity_id
_entity_poly.type
_entity_poly.pdbx_seq_one_letter_code
_entity_poly.pdbx_strand_id
1 'polypeptide(L)'
;MSGPASYRPLLDAALADPATGVDRLAALPPDELDAALREGVHERGEAVLPLVTALAERGAGPTRRIAKRVLYRLAQSGITPPARETRPVIGRRPERPLRAWLSGIDGSGSRAAWILFEGGYGGLALCSVILNDVEGVMEVAGGEITKKRLETELARLRASQKLPWVELPPEHVIARVSEALALHPARGTGPPPEFSRWQRVFQSTGPGTGADVAPAGENPSVDQTSAPTNDPLLAERAAQLFHLPELMGWFLDPESVQSDAVKLMEARSSRLILSDQIKAEREAAIVTQVLERELTDEARRRWAKRLTEMALIFQMTARPDAAALARAAAGQLMDAGRGIQHIPFARGLAQRALEVASEVASGRISAGDVRRHPPERARSPQ
;
A
#
# COMPACT_ATOMS: atom_id res chain seq x y z
N MET A 1 45.68 -2.54 71.03
CA MET A 1 44.91 -1.43 70.43
C MET A 1 45.54 -1.14 69.07
N SER A 2 45.01 -1.73 67.99
CA SER A 2 45.48 -1.43 66.63
C SER A 2 45.00 -0.03 66.25
N GLY A 3 45.90 0.83 65.78
CA GLY A 3 45.54 2.15 65.26
C GLY A 3 44.57 2.05 64.07
N PRO A 4 43.87 3.14 63.70
CA PRO A 4 42.94 3.11 62.58
C PRO A 4 43.66 2.65 61.31
N ALA A 5 43.16 1.59 60.67
CA ALA A 5 43.67 1.12 59.40
C ALA A 5 43.52 2.25 58.37
N SER A 6 44.62 2.72 57.78
CA SER A 6 44.55 3.68 56.68
C SER A 6 44.22 2.94 55.40
N TYR A 7 43.10 3.30 54.75
CA TYR A 7 42.68 2.73 53.48
C TYR A 7 43.31 3.44 52.27
N ARG A 8 44.17 4.43 52.55
CA ARG A 8 44.88 5.24 51.56
C ARG A 8 45.57 4.44 50.45
N PRO A 9 46.44 3.44 50.72
CA PRO A 9 47.11 2.69 49.65
C PRO A 9 46.14 1.86 48.81
N LEU A 10 45.05 1.39 49.40
CA LEU A 10 44.00 0.64 48.69
C LEU A 10 43.23 1.55 47.73
N LEU A 11 42.87 2.76 48.19
CA LEU A 11 42.17 3.75 47.38
C LEU A 11 43.07 4.31 46.27
N ASP A 12 44.35 4.55 46.53
CA ASP A 12 45.32 4.99 45.49
C ASP A 12 45.47 3.92 44.40
N ALA A 13 45.61 2.66 44.79
CA ALA A 13 45.66 1.55 43.83
C ALA A 13 44.34 1.42 43.05
N ALA A 14 43.19 1.61 43.71
CA ALA A 14 41.88 1.51 43.08
C ALA A 14 41.56 2.67 42.13
N LEU A 15 42.14 3.85 42.37
CA LEU A 15 42.03 4.99 41.45
C LEU A 15 42.97 4.86 40.25
N ALA A 16 44.16 4.27 40.45
CA ALA A 16 45.11 3.99 39.38
C ALA A 16 44.62 2.88 38.43
N ASP A 17 43.94 1.85 38.96
CA ASP A 17 43.27 0.81 38.18
C ASP A 17 41.84 0.57 38.71
N PRO A 18 40.84 1.30 38.17
CA PRO A 18 39.44 1.16 38.57
C PRO A 18 38.85 -0.23 38.30
N ALA A 19 39.38 -0.97 37.33
CA ALA A 19 38.81 -2.27 36.95
C ALA A 19 39.03 -3.31 38.05
N THR A 20 40.25 -3.39 38.59
CA THR A 20 40.61 -4.30 39.70
C THR A 20 40.36 -3.69 41.07
N GLY A 21 40.41 -2.35 41.19
CA GLY A 21 40.15 -1.60 42.40
C GLY A 21 38.73 -1.76 42.95
N VAL A 22 37.73 -1.75 42.06
CA VAL A 22 36.32 -1.94 42.43
C VAL A 22 36.07 -3.30 43.04
N ASP A 23 36.67 -4.36 42.50
CA ASP A 23 36.46 -5.73 42.99
C ASP A 23 37.11 -5.92 44.38
N ARG A 24 38.29 -5.31 44.60
CA ARG A 24 38.97 -5.31 45.92
C ARG A 24 38.18 -4.55 46.98
N LEU A 25 37.63 -3.39 46.62
CA LEU A 25 36.78 -2.61 47.54
C LEU A 25 35.45 -3.32 47.82
N ALA A 26 34.86 -3.96 46.80
CA ALA A 26 33.62 -4.71 46.98
C ALA A 26 33.76 -5.94 47.89
N ALA A 27 34.97 -6.46 48.04
CA ALA A 27 35.30 -7.58 48.93
C ALA A 27 35.50 -7.18 50.40
N LEU A 28 35.60 -5.87 50.71
CA LEU A 28 35.72 -5.40 52.09
C LEU A 28 34.42 -5.65 52.89
N PRO A 29 34.53 -5.88 54.21
CA PRO A 29 33.39 -5.83 55.10
C PRO A 29 32.63 -4.49 54.97
N PRO A 30 31.30 -4.47 55.13
CA PRO A 30 30.48 -3.26 54.92
C PRO A 30 30.96 -2.03 55.72
N ASP A 31 31.38 -2.22 56.97
CA ASP A 31 31.85 -1.12 57.83
C ASP A 31 33.21 -0.57 57.37
N GLU A 32 34.11 -1.43 56.90
CA GLU A 32 35.40 -1.05 56.34
C GLU A 32 35.25 -0.36 54.99
N LEU A 33 34.32 -0.83 54.14
CA LEU A 33 34.00 -0.18 52.88
C LEU A 33 33.46 1.24 53.08
N ASP A 34 32.52 1.44 54.02
CA ASP A 34 31.99 2.79 54.31
C ASP A 34 33.09 3.69 54.90
N ALA A 35 33.97 3.16 55.76
CA ALA A 35 35.13 3.89 56.26
C ALA A 35 36.10 4.30 55.14
N ALA A 36 36.47 3.36 54.26
CA ALA A 36 37.36 3.62 53.12
C ALA A 36 36.78 4.65 52.16
N LEU A 37 35.49 4.56 51.81
CA LEU A 37 34.86 5.54 50.92
C LEU A 37 34.74 6.93 51.56
N ARG A 38 34.54 7.02 52.89
CA ARG A 38 34.55 8.31 53.61
C ARG A 38 35.93 8.94 53.65
N GLU A 39 36.98 8.15 53.95
CA GLU A 39 38.37 8.61 53.89
C GLU A 39 38.71 9.09 52.48
N GLY A 40 38.33 8.33 51.46
CA GLY A 40 38.52 8.70 50.06
C GLY A 40 37.85 10.03 49.69
N VAL A 41 36.57 10.20 50.04
CA VAL A 41 35.86 11.47 49.79
C VAL A 41 36.50 12.64 50.52
N HIS A 42 36.93 12.45 51.77
CA HIS A 42 37.56 13.51 52.55
C HIS A 42 38.92 13.93 51.98
N GLU A 43 39.77 12.97 51.58
CA GLU A 43 41.12 13.27 51.11
C GLU A 43 41.19 13.70 49.64
N ARG A 44 40.33 13.12 48.78
CA ARG A 44 40.47 13.21 47.32
C ARG A 44 39.23 13.84 46.63
N GLY A 45 38.17 14.14 47.39
CA GLY A 45 36.99 14.85 46.89
C GLY A 45 36.36 14.18 45.67
N GLU A 46 36.17 14.95 44.61
CA GLU A 46 35.57 14.50 43.34
C GLU A 46 36.36 13.38 42.65
N ALA A 47 37.66 13.25 42.90
CA ALA A 47 38.48 12.22 42.23
C ALA A 47 38.02 10.78 42.56
N VAL A 48 37.26 10.58 43.64
CA VAL A 48 36.72 9.27 44.05
C VAL A 48 35.38 8.93 43.37
N LEU A 49 34.78 9.89 42.69
CA LEU A 49 33.47 9.77 42.05
C LEU A 49 33.38 8.63 41.03
N PRO A 50 34.36 8.39 40.13
CA PRO A 50 34.30 7.27 39.18
C PRO A 50 34.28 5.91 39.89
N LEU A 51 35.06 5.78 40.97
CA LEU A 51 35.19 4.55 41.75
C LEU A 51 33.91 4.21 42.52
N VAL A 52 33.30 5.22 43.15
CA VAL A 52 32.02 5.07 43.87
C VAL A 52 30.88 4.79 42.89
N THR A 53 30.89 5.44 41.72
CA THR A 53 29.90 5.19 40.66
C THR A 53 29.98 3.75 40.17
N ALA A 54 31.19 3.23 39.90
CA ALA A 54 31.38 1.85 39.50
C ALA A 54 30.94 0.85 40.59
N LEU A 55 31.21 1.13 41.88
CA LEU A 55 30.73 0.32 43.01
C LEU A 55 29.20 0.33 43.14
N ALA A 56 28.54 1.46 42.85
CA ALA A 56 27.08 1.55 42.88
C ALA A 56 26.42 0.79 41.72
N GLU A 57 27.07 0.71 40.56
CA GLU A 57 26.57 -0.02 39.39
C GLU A 57 26.86 -1.52 39.47
N ARG A 58 28.10 -1.91 39.78
CA ARG A 58 28.58 -3.31 39.77
C ARG A 58 28.37 -4.02 41.10
N GLY A 59 28.38 -3.29 42.22
CA GLY A 59 28.23 -3.87 43.55
C GLY A 59 26.84 -4.48 43.78
N ALA A 60 26.78 -5.46 44.69
CA ALA A 60 25.55 -6.11 45.12
C ALA A 60 25.24 -5.82 46.61
N GLY A 61 23.98 -5.96 47.02
CA GLY A 61 23.59 -5.92 48.43
C GLY A 61 24.10 -4.69 49.22
N PRO A 62 24.78 -4.89 50.37
CA PRO A 62 25.32 -3.80 51.21
C PRO A 62 26.28 -2.85 50.48
N THR A 63 27.17 -3.39 49.62
CA THR A 63 28.15 -2.61 48.83
C THR A 63 27.46 -1.55 47.96
N ARG A 64 26.41 -1.95 47.26
CA ARG A 64 25.59 -1.02 46.43
C ARG A 64 24.94 0.07 47.28
N ARG A 65 24.41 -0.29 48.45
CA ARG A 65 23.71 0.64 49.35
C ARG A 65 24.68 1.68 49.92
N ILE A 66 25.88 1.26 50.32
CA ILE A 66 26.93 2.14 50.83
C ILE A 66 27.40 3.08 49.73
N ALA A 67 27.72 2.57 48.54
CA ALA A 67 28.14 3.39 47.40
C ALA A 67 27.08 4.44 47.02
N LYS A 68 25.80 4.07 46.96
CA LYS A 68 24.69 5.03 46.72
C LYS A 68 24.59 6.11 47.81
N ARG A 69 24.80 5.76 49.07
CA ARG A 69 24.80 6.73 50.18
C ARG A 69 25.98 7.71 50.08
N VAL A 70 27.13 7.25 49.61
CA VAL A 70 28.31 8.10 49.35
C VAL A 70 28.05 9.03 48.15
N LEU A 71 27.50 8.52 47.04
CA LEU A 71 27.08 9.35 45.90
C LEU A 71 26.06 10.43 46.30
N TYR A 72 25.10 10.07 47.16
CA TYR A 72 24.11 11.02 47.66
C TYR A 72 24.75 12.15 48.47
N ARG A 73 25.75 11.84 49.33
CA ARG A 73 26.50 12.85 50.07
C ARG A 73 27.33 13.75 49.15
N LEU A 74 27.99 13.18 48.16
CA LEU A 74 28.73 13.95 47.14
C LEU A 74 27.80 14.90 46.37
N ALA A 75 26.61 14.43 45.99
CA ALA A 75 25.60 15.25 45.32
C ALA A 75 25.08 16.39 46.21
N GLN A 76 24.89 16.16 47.52
CA GLN A 76 24.57 17.22 48.48
C GLN A 76 25.69 18.28 48.60
N SER A 77 26.94 17.92 48.31
CA SER A 77 28.09 18.82 48.23
C SER A 77 28.30 19.42 46.83
N GLY A 78 27.37 19.24 45.90
CA GLY A 78 27.44 19.77 44.54
C GLY A 78 28.23 18.93 43.53
N ILE A 79 28.80 17.79 43.96
CA ILE A 79 29.59 16.88 43.13
C ILE A 79 28.66 15.79 42.58
N THR A 80 28.26 15.90 41.31
CA THR A 80 27.33 14.96 40.66
C THR A 80 28.07 14.11 39.64
N PRO A 81 27.85 12.78 39.57
CA PRO A 81 28.45 11.95 38.53
C PRO A 81 28.07 12.47 37.13
N PRO A 82 29.01 12.45 36.16
CA PRO A 82 28.72 12.87 34.79
C PRO A 82 27.53 12.08 34.25
N ALA A 83 26.62 12.78 33.57
CA ALA A 83 25.43 12.18 33.02
C ALA A 83 25.82 11.01 32.11
N ARG A 84 25.22 9.83 32.38
CA ARG A 84 25.46 8.63 31.59
C ARG A 84 25.11 8.94 30.13
N GLU A 85 26.05 8.69 29.21
CA GLU A 85 25.74 8.66 27.79
C GLU A 85 24.64 7.61 27.57
N THR A 86 23.44 8.08 27.27
CA THR A 86 22.31 7.24 26.90
C THR A 86 22.69 6.53 25.61
N ARG A 87 22.71 5.18 25.63
CA ARG A 87 22.81 4.39 24.40
C ARG A 87 21.80 4.94 23.39
N PRO A 88 22.17 5.14 22.12
CA PRO A 88 21.26 5.70 21.15
C PRO A 88 20.02 4.79 21.09
N VAL A 89 18.87 5.35 21.47
CA VAL A 89 17.58 4.74 21.18
C VAL A 89 17.54 4.66 19.66
N ILE A 90 17.67 3.45 19.10
CA ILE A 90 17.43 3.23 17.68
C ILE A 90 15.99 3.68 17.45
N GLY A 91 15.83 4.89 16.91
CA GLY A 91 14.51 5.41 16.57
C GLY A 91 13.84 4.40 15.65
N ARG A 92 12.60 4.04 15.95
CA ARG A 92 11.78 3.18 15.09
C ARG A 92 11.76 3.83 13.69
N ARG A 93 12.52 3.27 12.74
CA ARG A 93 12.48 3.74 11.36
C ARG A 93 11.05 3.57 10.83
N PRO A 94 10.54 4.52 10.03
CA PRO A 94 9.22 4.39 9.42
C PRO A 94 9.17 3.14 8.54
N GLU A 95 7.98 2.55 8.43
CA GLU A 95 7.76 1.42 7.52
C GLU A 95 8.07 1.86 6.09
N ARG A 96 8.95 1.13 5.41
CA ARG A 96 9.37 1.44 4.04
C ARG A 96 8.79 0.42 3.06
N PRO A 97 8.16 0.85 1.97
CA PRO A 97 7.72 -0.07 0.93
C PRO A 97 8.94 -0.72 0.25
N LEU A 98 8.94 -2.04 0.15
CA LEU A 98 10.00 -2.83 -0.48
C LEU A 98 9.62 -3.29 -1.88
N ARG A 99 8.44 -3.89 -2.02
CA ARG A 99 7.95 -4.51 -3.26
C ARG A 99 6.45 -4.33 -3.34
N ALA A 100 5.91 -4.23 -4.54
CA ALA A 100 4.47 -4.13 -4.72
C ALA A 100 4.00 -4.86 -5.98
N TRP A 101 2.77 -5.34 -5.93
CA TRP A 101 2.12 -6.02 -7.04
C TRP A 101 0.74 -5.44 -7.28
N LEU A 102 0.33 -5.47 -8.54
CA LEU A 102 -0.99 -5.04 -8.97
C LEU A 102 -1.58 -6.10 -9.89
N SER A 103 -2.88 -6.36 -9.75
CA SER A 103 -3.60 -7.18 -10.71
C SER A 103 -4.02 -6.36 -11.94
N GLY A 104 -4.42 -7.07 -13.01
CA GLY A 104 -5.32 -6.51 -14.02
C GLY A 104 -6.55 -5.82 -13.38
N ILE A 105 -7.11 -4.84 -14.08
CA ILE A 105 -8.41 -4.25 -13.72
C ILE A 105 -9.50 -5.01 -14.45
N ASP A 106 -10.61 -5.29 -13.78
CA ASP A 106 -11.76 -5.92 -14.40
C ASP A 106 -12.75 -4.91 -15.01
N GLY A 107 -13.80 -5.41 -15.65
CA GLY A 107 -14.84 -4.58 -16.27
C GLY A 107 -15.70 -3.79 -15.28
N SER A 108 -15.67 -4.13 -13.98
CA SER A 108 -16.33 -3.35 -12.93
C SER A 108 -15.45 -2.19 -12.43
N GLY A 109 -14.16 -2.19 -12.82
CA GLY A 109 -13.17 -1.22 -12.34
C GLY A 109 -12.43 -1.68 -11.09
N SER A 110 -12.59 -2.95 -10.70
CA SER A 110 -11.99 -3.50 -9.50
C SER A 110 -10.64 -4.16 -9.81
N ARG A 111 -9.72 -4.08 -8.85
CA ARG A 111 -8.42 -4.76 -8.88
C ARG A 111 -7.85 -4.95 -7.49
N ALA A 112 -6.89 -5.87 -7.38
CA ALA A 112 -6.15 -6.10 -6.16
C ALA A 112 -4.75 -5.49 -6.21
N ALA A 113 -4.26 -5.03 -5.07
CA ALA A 113 -2.92 -4.49 -4.88
C ALA A 113 -2.27 -5.07 -3.63
N TRP A 114 -1.02 -5.53 -3.75
CA TRP A 114 -0.20 -5.98 -2.61
C TRP A 114 1.00 -5.07 -2.44
N ILE A 115 1.27 -4.64 -1.21
CA ILE A 115 2.45 -3.84 -0.89
C ILE A 115 3.15 -4.45 0.32
N LEU A 116 4.40 -4.84 0.12
CA LEU A 116 5.27 -5.37 1.17
C LEU A 116 6.06 -4.22 1.80
N PHE A 117 5.98 -4.09 3.11
CA PHE A 117 6.69 -3.12 3.91
C PHE A 117 7.75 -3.79 4.78
N GLU A 118 8.86 -3.08 4.98
CA GLU A 118 9.85 -3.37 6.02
C GLU A 118 9.67 -2.39 7.17
N GLY A 119 9.40 -2.92 8.36
CA GLY A 119 9.30 -2.14 9.58
C GLY A 119 10.66 -1.76 10.16
N GLY A 120 10.68 -0.80 11.07
CA GLY A 120 11.93 -0.25 11.62
C GLY A 120 12.85 -1.22 12.39
N TYR A 121 12.37 -2.42 12.69
CA TYR A 121 13.15 -3.51 13.29
C TYR A 121 13.43 -4.68 12.31
N GLY A 122 13.20 -4.48 11.01
CA GLY A 122 13.43 -5.48 9.96
C GLY A 122 12.31 -6.52 9.78
N GLY A 123 11.18 -6.36 10.49
CA GLY A 123 9.99 -7.19 10.30
C GLY A 123 9.29 -6.86 8.98
N LEU A 124 8.70 -7.87 8.32
CA LEU A 124 7.94 -7.67 7.08
C LEU A 124 6.45 -7.61 7.36
N ALA A 125 5.75 -6.70 6.70
CA ALA A 125 4.30 -6.60 6.73
C ALA A 125 3.73 -6.50 5.31
N LEU A 126 2.68 -7.26 5.02
CA LEU A 126 1.97 -7.21 3.75
C LEU A 126 0.67 -6.44 3.93
N CYS A 127 0.44 -5.43 3.10
CA CYS A 127 -0.86 -4.79 2.92
C CYS A 127 -1.49 -5.33 1.64
N SER A 128 -2.69 -5.91 1.75
CA SER A 128 -3.49 -6.40 0.63
C SER A 128 -4.73 -5.53 0.52
N VAL A 129 -4.96 -4.90 -0.64
CA VAL A 129 -6.05 -3.94 -0.83
C VAL A 129 -6.84 -4.32 -2.08
N ILE A 130 -8.17 -4.22 -2.02
CA ILE A 130 -9.04 -4.23 -3.19
C ILE A 130 -9.45 -2.79 -3.50
N LEU A 131 -9.12 -2.33 -4.70
CA LEU A 131 -9.39 -0.99 -5.21
C LEU A 131 -10.51 -1.06 -6.23
N ASN A 132 -11.35 -0.03 -6.27
CA ASN A 132 -12.32 0.21 -7.32
C ASN A 132 -12.23 1.67 -7.80
N ASP A 133 -12.24 1.88 -9.12
CA ASP A 133 -12.06 3.21 -9.72
C ASP A 133 -13.27 4.14 -9.61
N VAL A 134 -14.39 3.66 -9.06
CA VAL A 134 -15.60 4.43 -8.76
C VAL A 134 -15.87 4.51 -7.26
N GLU A 135 -15.68 3.40 -6.54
CA GLU A 135 -16.05 3.26 -5.12
C GLU A 135 -14.90 3.51 -4.14
N GLY A 136 -13.64 3.53 -4.61
CA GLY A 136 -12.47 3.73 -3.77
C GLY A 136 -11.91 2.43 -3.20
N VAL A 137 -11.46 2.47 -1.94
CA VAL A 137 -10.92 1.28 -1.27
C VAL A 137 -12.08 0.42 -0.78
N MET A 138 -12.21 -0.78 -1.34
CA MET A 138 -13.32 -1.68 -1.04
C MET A 138 -13.04 -2.57 0.17
N GLU A 139 -11.81 -3.10 0.22
CA GLU A 139 -11.34 -4.02 1.25
C GLU A 139 -9.85 -3.80 1.49
N VAL A 140 -9.42 -4.06 2.73
CA VAL A 140 -8.02 -4.08 3.10
C VAL A 140 -7.77 -5.15 4.15
N ALA A 141 -6.67 -5.85 3.99
CA ALA A 141 -6.24 -6.92 4.86
C ALA A 141 -4.72 -6.95 4.96
N GLY A 142 -4.23 -7.83 5.81
CA GLY A 142 -2.83 -8.19 5.88
C GLY A 142 -2.18 -7.82 7.20
N GLY A 143 -0.88 -8.09 7.28
CA GLY A 143 -0.09 -7.88 8.47
C GLY A 143 1.26 -8.53 8.41
N GLU A 144 1.81 -8.88 9.57
CA GLU A 144 3.14 -9.47 9.63
C GLU A 144 3.19 -10.75 8.78
N ILE A 145 4.25 -10.87 7.98
CA ILE A 145 4.44 -11.98 7.07
C ILE A 145 5.91 -12.41 7.07
N THR A 146 6.15 -13.70 6.86
CA THR A 146 7.52 -14.20 6.64
C THR A 146 7.80 -14.27 5.14
N LYS A 147 9.08 -14.21 4.74
CA LYS A 147 9.48 -14.38 3.34
C LYS A 147 8.91 -15.68 2.74
N LYS A 148 9.00 -16.79 3.48
CA LYS A 148 8.45 -18.09 3.04
C LYS A 148 6.94 -18.04 2.80
N ARG A 149 6.19 -17.43 3.73
CA ARG A 149 4.73 -17.29 3.58
C ARG A 149 4.38 -16.40 2.39
N LEU A 150 5.08 -15.29 2.20
CA LEU A 150 4.88 -14.40 1.04
C LEU A 150 5.02 -15.15 -0.28
N GLU A 151 6.09 -15.92 -0.46
CA GLU A 151 6.31 -16.67 -1.70
C GLU A 151 5.23 -17.74 -1.94
N THR A 152 4.78 -18.43 -0.88
CA THR A 152 3.65 -19.37 -0.97
C THR A 152 2.36 -18.67 -1.42
N GLU A 153 2.04 -17.52 -0.83
CA GLU A 153 0.83 -16.76 -1.17
C GLU A 153 0.89 -16.21 -2.60
N LEU A 154 2.05 -15.70 -3.03
CA LEU A 154 2.27 -15.26 -4.43
C LEU A 154 2.12 -16.41 -5.42
N ALA A 155 2.67 -17.60 -5.12
CA ALA A 155 2.51 -18.78 -5.97
C ALA A 155 1.03 -19.20 -6.07
N ARG A 156 0.30 -19.18 -4.94
CA ARG A 156 -1.13 -19.48 -4.90
C ARG A 156 -1.96 -18.48 -5.69
N LEU A 157 -1.65 -17.18 -5.60
CA LEU A 157 -2.34 -16.17 -6.40
C LEU A 157 -2.13 -16.41 -7.89
N ARG A 158 -0.89 -16.61 -8.33
CA ARG A 158 -0.57 -16.85 -9.74
C ARG A 158 -1.27 -18.09 -10.30
N ALA A 159 -1.50 -19.11 -9.47
CA ALA A 159 -2.20 -20.33 -9.89
C ALA A 159 -3.73 -20.21 -9.91
N SER A 160 -4.32 -19.34 -9.09
CA SER A 160 -5.78 -19.30 -8.87
C SER A 160 -6.49 -18.09 -9.46
N GLN A 161 -5.77 -16.99 -9.71
CA GLN A 161 -6.36 -15.74 -10.17
C GLN A 161 -6.46 -15.67 -11.68
N LYS A 162 -7.62 -15.23 -12.18
CA LYS A 162 -7.89 -15.05 -13.62
C LYS A 162 -7.17 -13.85 -14.22
N LEU A 163 -6.93 -12.82 -13.41
CA LEU A 163 -6.21 -11.62 -13.83
C LEU A 163 -4.73 -11.77 -13.52
N PRO A 164 -3.84 -11.35 -14.43
CA PRO A 164 -2.40 -11.39 -14.20
C PRO A 164 -2.02 -10.48 -13.03
N TRP A 165 -1.01 -10.90 -12.28
CA TRP A 165 -0.38 -10.15 -11.19
C TRP A 165 1.04 -9.79 -11.59
N VAL A 166 1.35 -8.50 -11.63
CA VAL A 166 2.65 -7.99 -12.03
C VAL A 166 3.30 -7.25 -10.89
N GLU A 167 4.61 -7.38 -10.76
CA GLU A 167 5.40 -6.58 -9.82
C GLU A 167 5.65 -5.21 -10.44
N LEU A 168 5.41 -4.16 -9.68
CA LEU A 168 5.58 -2.77 -10.10
C LEU A 168 6.36 -2.00 -9.03
N PRO A 169 6.97 -0.86 -9.40
CA PRO A 169 7.59 0.02 -8.43
C PRO A 169 6.58 0.41 -7.33
N PRO A 170 6.92 0.29 -6.03
CA PRO A 170 5.96 0.51 -4.95
C PRO A 170 5.29 1.88 -4.97
N GLU A 171 5.99 2.92 -5.39
CA GLU A 171 5.48 4.28 -5.55
C GLU A 171 4.28 4.35 -6.51
N HIS A 172 4.29 3.57 -7.59
CA HIS A 172 3.19 3.53 -8.55
C HIS A 172 1.96 2.86 -7.92
N VAL A 173 2.15 1.74 -7.22
CA VAL A 173 1.05 1.04 -6.53
C VAL A 173 0.48 1.89 -5.40
N ILE A 174 1.34 2.60 -4.64
CA ILE A 174 0.93 3.55 -3.61
C ILE A 174 0.10 4.68 -4.21
N ALA A 175 0.52 5.26 -5.35
CA ALA A 175 -0.25 6.30 -6.03
C ALA A 175 -1.66 5.82 -6.41
N ARG A 176 -1.80 4.58 -6.90
CA ARG A 176 -3.11 3.98 -7.21
C ARG A 176 -3.99 3.79 -5.97
N VAL A 177 -3.41 3.40 -4.83
CA VAL A 177 -4.16 3.33 -3.55
C VAL A 177 -4.56 4.73 -3.10
N SER A 178 -3.67 5.71 -3.19
CA SER A 178 -3.97 7.12 -2.84
C SER A 178 -5.09 7.71 -3.70
N GLU A 179 -5.12 7.42 -5.00
CA GLU A 179 -6.22 7.82 -5.89
C GLU A 179 -7.56 7.19 -5.46
N ALA A 180 -7.57 5.91 -5.11
CA ALA A 180 -8.78 5.24 -4.62
C ALA A 180 -9.24 5.83 -3.28
N LEU A 181 -8.32 6.17 -2.38
CA LEU A 181 -8.66 6.83 -1.11
C LEU A 181 -9.29 8.21 -1.32
N ALA A 182 -8.85 8.96 -2.33
CA ALA A 182 -9.38 10.28 -2.65
C ALA A 182 -10.84 10.26 -3.13
N LEU A 183 -11.37 9.09 -3.53
CA LEU A 183 -12.78 8.94 -3.90
C LEU A 183 -13.71 8.99 -2.68
N HIS A 184 -13.24 8.62 -1.49
CA HIS A 184 -14.10 8.53 -0.30
C HIS A 184 -14.67 9.90 0.13
N PRO A 185 -13.87 10.98 0.29
CA PRO A 185 -14.39 12.30 0.62
C PRO A 185 -15.39 12.84 -0.41
N ALA A 186 -15.09 12.67 -1.70
CA ALA A 186 -15.97 13.11 -2.79
C ALA A 186 -17.35 12.42 -2.78
N ARG A 187 -17.42 11.21 -2.23
CA ARG A 187 -18.63 10.39 -2.12
C ARG A 187 -19.30 10.48 -0.75
N GLY A 188 -18.73 11.21 0.20
CA GLY A 188 -19.21 11.23 1.60
C GLY A 188 -19.12 9.86 2.28
N THR A 189 -18.15 9.03 1.88
CA THR A 189 -17.88 7.71 2.48
C THR A 189 -16.53 7.73 3.20
N GLY A 190 -16.21 6.66 3.93
CA GLY A 190 -14.88 6.42 4.49
C GLY A 190 -14.29 5.11 3.98
N PRO A 191 -12.95 4.96 3.97
CA PRO A 191 -12.32 3.68 3.70
C PRO A 191 -12.71 2.65 4.79
N PRO A 192 -12.55 1.34 4.52
CA PRO A 192 -12.81 0.30 5.52
C PRO A 192 -12.03 0.55 6.83
N PRO A 193 -12.61 0.26 8.01
CA PRO A 193 -11.97 0.52 9.31
C PRO A 193 -10.56 -0.09 9.44
N GLU A 194 -10.35 -1.26 8.83
CA GLU A 194 -9.09 -1.99 8.79
C GLU A 194 -7.97 -1.19 8.11
N PHE A 195 -8.31 -0.17 7.32
CA PHE A 195 -7.35 0.71 6.66
C PHE A 195 -6.60 1.60 7.65
N SER A 196 -7.17 1.85 8.84
CA SER A 196 -6.59 2.76 9.86
C SER A 196 -5.15 2.38 10.24
N ARG A 197 -4.82 1.08 10.22
CA ARG A 197 -3.45 0.61 10.46
C ARG A 197 -2.45 1.13 9.43
N TRP A 198 -2.87 1.19 8.17
CA TRP A 198 -2.03 1.50 7.03
C TRP A 198 -2.02 2.99 6.68
N GLN A 199 -2.95 3.76 7.28
CA GLN A 199 -3.19 5.17 6.97
C GLN A 199 -1.90 6.01 6.97
N ARG A 200 -1.02 5.81 7.96
CA ARG A 200 0.26 6.54 8.08
C ARG A 200 1.17 6.37 6.87
N VAL A 201 1.06 5.25 6.16
CA VAL A 201 1.92 4.93 5.02
C VAL A 201 1.45 5.62 3.73
N PHE A 202 0.15 5.88 3.63
CA PHE A 202 -0.47 6.50 2.44
C PHE A 202 -0.77 8.00 2.62
N GLN A 203 -0.66 8.53 3.83
CA GLN A 203 -0.83 9.96 4.13
C GLN A 203 0.36 10.84 3.69
N SER A 204 1.54 10.24 3.50
CA SER A 204 2.76 10.97 3.12
C SER A 204 2.88 11.31 1.63
N THR A 205 1.91 10.90 0.81
CA THR A 205 1.87 11.11 -0.65
C THR A 205 0.73 12.03 -1.08
N GLY A 206 0.38 13.02 -0.25
CA GLY A 206 -0.55 14.08 -0.65
C GLY A 206 0.00 14.91 -1.82
N PRO A 207 -0.86 15.43 -2.70
CA PRO A 207 -0.45 16.34 -3.78
C PRO A 207 -0.01 17.66 -3.14
N GLY A 208 1.29 17.84 -2.89
CA GLY A 208 1.80 19.10 -2.32
C GLY A 208 3.09 19.06 -1.53
N THR A 209 3.84 17.96 -1.44
CA THR A 209 5.22 18.01 -0.94
C THR A 209 6.20 17.61 -2.03
N GLY A 210 6.61 18.62 -2.81
CA GLY A 210 7.86 18.55 -3.53
C GLY A 210 8.98 18.40 -2.51
N ALA A 211 9.50 17.19 -2.38
CA ALA A 211 10.75 16.91 -1.70
C ALA A 211 11.55 15.97 -2.61
N ASP A 212 12.36 16.59 -3.46
CA ASP A 212 13.54 16.05 -4.15
C ASP A 212 13.55 14.54 -4.42
N VAL A 213 12.83 14.14 -5.47
CA VAL A 213 13.22 12.96 -6.24
C VAL A 213 14.35 13.42 -7.16
N ALA A 214 15.59 13.12 -6.79
CA ALA A 214 16.74 13.29 -7.68
C ALA A 214 16.48 12.58 -9.03
N PRO A 215 16.91 13.16 -10.18
CA PRO A 215 16.63 12.59 -11.49
C PRO A 215 17.48 11.34 -11.69
N ALA A 216 16.91 10.17 -11.40
CA ALA A 216 17.55 8.89 -11.64
C ALA A 216 17.13 8.35 -13.02
N GLY A 217 17.96 8.64 -14.03
CA GLY A 217 18.08 7.87 -15.26
C GLY A 217 16.93 7.93 -16.27
N GLU A 218 17.27 7.89 -17.55
CA GLU A 218 16.39 7.89 -18.72
C GLU A 218 15.57 6.58 -18.86
N ASN A 219 14.85 6.16 -17.82
CA ASN A 219 13.81 5.15 -17.94
C ASN A 219 12.47 5.85 -18.09
N PRO A 220 11.69 5.61 -19.16
CA PRO A 220 10.36 6.17 -19.26
C PRO A 220 9.56 5.73 -18.02
N SER A 221 8.94 6.69 -17.35
CA SER A 221 8.06 6.40 -16.21
C SER A 221 7.04 5.33 -16.61
N VAL A 222 6.62 4.48 -15.65
CA VAL A 222 5.57 3.47 -15.85
C VAL A 222 4.34 4.07 -16.57
N ASP A 223 4.01 5.32 -16.26
CA ASP A 223 2.91 6.07 -16.88
C ASP A 223 3.15 6.46 -18.34
N GLN A 224 4.40 6.68 -18.76
CA GLN A 224 4.73 6.99 -20.16
C GLN A 224 4.60 5.74 -21.06
N THR A 225 4.88 4.56 -20.51
CA THR A 225 4.85 3.29 -21.27
C THR A 225 3.42 2.84 -21.59
N SER A 226 2.45 3.28 -20.78
CA SER A 226 1.03 2.94 -20.92
C SER A 226 0.19 4.06 -21.52
N ALA A 227 0.78 5.21 -21.82
CA ALA A 227 0.07 6.41 -22.28
C ALA A 227 -0.82 6.13 -23.52
N PRO A 228 -2.03 6.71 -23.60
CA PRO A 228 -2.89 6.59 -24.78
C PRO A 228 -2.16 7.00 -26.06
N THR A 229 -2.50 6.34 -27.17
CA THR A 229 -1.97 6.69 -28.51
C THR A 229 -3.12 6.84 -29.50
N ASN A 230 -2.92 7.67 -30.52
CA ASN A 230 -3.90 7.93 -31.56
C ASN A 230 -3.50 7.23 -32.86
N ASP A 231 -3.35 5.90 -32.82
CA ASP A 231 -3.15 5.07 -34.01
C ASP A 231 -4.51 4.57 -34.52
N PRO A 232 -5.02 5.08 -35.67
CA PRO A 232 -6.34 4.69 -36.16
C PRO A 232 -6.42 3.23 -36.59
N LEU A 233 -5.36 2.63 -37.14
CA LEU A 233 -5.37 1.26 -37.65
C LEU A 233 -5.43 0.25 -36.50
N LEU A 234 -4.68 0.51 -35.43
CA LEU A 234 -4.76 -0.29 -34.22
C LEU A 234 -6.12 -0.12 -33.54
N ALA A 235 -6.65 1.10 -33.51
CA ALA A 235 -7.91 1.36 -32.84
C ALA A 235 -9.12 0.72 -33.57
N GLU A 236 -9.09 0.60 -34.91
CA GLU A 236 -10.09 -0.18 -35.65
C GLU A 236 -10.13 -1.66 -35.24
N ARG A 237 -8.99 -2.18 -34.78
CA ARG A 237 -8.85 -3.56 -34.29
C ARG A 237 -9.12 -3.71 -32.80
N ALA A 238 -9.43 -2.62 -32.08
CA ALA A 238 -9.58 -2.64 -30.61
C ALA A 238 -10.67 -3.61 -30.11
N ALA A 239 -11.67 -3.95 -30.93
CA ALA A 239 -12.67 -4.96 -30.58
C ALA A 239 -12.06 -6.36 -30.33
N GLN A 240 -10.87 -6.65 -30.89
CA GLN A 240 -10.13 -7.89 -30.66
C GLN A 240 -9.73 -8.07 -29.19
N LEU A 241 -9.64 -6.97 -28.42
CA LEU A 241 -9.33 -7.01 -27.00
C LEU A 241 -10.36 -7.82 -26.19
N PHE A 242 -11.63 -7.87 -26.64
CA PHE A 242 -12.68 -8.64 -25.96
C PHE A 242 -12.53 -10.17 -26.09
N HIS A 243 -11.62 -10.64 -26.94
CA HIS A 243 -11.26 -12.06 -27.04
C HIS A 243 -10.20 -12.46 -26.00
N LEU A 244 -9.60 -11.48 -25.31
CA LEU A 244 -8.62 -11.76 -24.26
C LEU A 244 -9.35 -12.19 -22.97
N PRO A 245 -8.86 -13.21 -22.25
CA PRO A 245 -9.48 -13.70 -21.02
C PRO A 245 -9.71 -12.60 -19.97
N GLU A 246 -8.78 -11.65 -19.87
CA GLU A 246 -8.81 -10.55 -18.90
C GLU A 246 -9.95 -9.56 -19.17
N LEU A 247 -10.40 -9.46 -20.43
CA LEU A 247 -11.46 -8.54 -20.86
C LEU A 247 -12.79 -9.24 -21.13
N MET A 248 -12.89 -10.55 -20.92
CA MET A 248 -14.17 -11.25 -21.10
C MET A 248 -15.27 -10.70 -20.19
N GLY A 249 -14.92 -10.22 -18.99
CA GLY A 249 -15.86 -9.58 -18.08
C GLY A 249 -16.19 -8.12 -18.39
N TRP A 250 -15.69 -7.55 -19.50
CA TRP A 250 -15.86 -6.14 -19.80
C TRP A 250 -17.11 -5.92 -20.64
N PHE A 251 -18.08 -5.25 -20.02
CA PHE A 251 -19.34 -4.82 -20.62
C PHE A 251 -19.94 -3.71 -19.74
N LEU A 252 -20.84 -2.91 -20.31
CA LEU A 252 -21.67 -1.95 -19.55
C LEU A 252 -22.61 -2.70 -18.61
N ASP A 253 -23.09 -2.03 -17.56
CA ASP A 253 -23.95 -2.68 -16.55
C ASP A 253 -25.20 -3.28 -17.20
N PRO A 254 -25.43 -4.61 -17.13
CA PRO A 254 -26.57 -5.24 -17.82
C PRO A 254 -27.92 -4.70 -17.35
N GLU A 255 -28.00 -4.25 -16.10
CA GLU A 255 -29.21 -3.65 -15.53
C GLU A 255 -29.57 -2.32 -16.23
N SER A 256 -28.58 -1.50 -16.60
CA SER A 256 -28.83 -0.21 -17.27
C SER A 256 -29.28 -0.36 -18.72
N VAL A 257 -29.04 -1.52 -19.35
CA VAL A 257 -29.39 -1.80 -20.75
C VAL A 257 -30.50 -2.84 -20.92
N GLN A 258 -31.11 -3.31 -19.84
CA GLN A 258 -32.08 -4.40 -19.88
C GLN A 258 -33.27 -4.11 -20.80
N SER A 259 -33.82 -2.90 -20.75
CA SER A 259 -34.95 -2.51 -21.63
C SER A 259 -34.56 -2.50 -23.11
N ASP A 260 -33.32 -2.14 -23.43
CA ASP A 260 -32.82 -2.11 -24.80
C ASP A 260 -32.52 -3.51 -25.32
N ALA A 261 -32.07 -4.42 -24.45
CA ALA A 261 -31.89 -5.83 -24.77
C ALA A 261 -33.21 -6.50 -25.16
N VAL A 262 -34.32 -6.17 -24.48
CA VAL A 262 -35.66 -6.66 -24.85
C VAL A 262 -36.07 -6.14 -26.22
N LYS A 263 -35.92 -4.83 -26.48
CA LYS A 263 -36.21 -4.24 -27.81
C LYS A 263 -35.36 -4.88 -28.92
N LEU A 264 -34.10 -5.20 -28.63
CA LEU A 264 -33.20 -5.85 -29.57
C LEU A 264 -33.66 -7.28 -29.89
N MET A 265 -34.09 -8.03 -28.87
CA MET A 265 -34.68 -9.36 -29.06
C MET A 265 -35.94 -9.30 -29.92
N GLU A 266 -36.84 -8.35 -29.65
CA GLU A 266 -38.07 -8.14 -30.44
C GLU A 266 -37.76 -7.76 -31.89
N ALA A 267 -36.75 -6.89 -32.11
CA ALA A 267 -36.31 -6.49 -33.44
C ALA A 267 -35.80 -7.70 -34.24
N ARG A 268 -35.07 -8.61 -33.59
CA ARG A 268 -34.56 -9.86 -34.20
C ARG A 268 -35.67 -10.88 -34.47
N SER A 269 -36.61 -11.05 -33.54
CA SER A 269 -37.70 -12.02 -33.68
C SER A 269 -38.85 -11.56 -34.57
N SER A 270 -38.84 -10.30 -35.01
CA SER A 270 -39.91 -9.74 -35.83
C SER A 270 -40.06 -10.53 -37.15
N ARG A 271 -41.20 -11.21 -37.28
CA ARG A 271 -41.66 -11.96 -38.46
C ARG A 271 -42.26 -11.07 -39.55
N LEU A 272 -42.31 -9.75 -39.34
CA LEU A 272 -42.66 -8.82 -40.41
C LEU A 272 -41.63 -8.96 -41.52
N ILE A 273 -42.10 -8.98 -42.78
CA ILE A 273 -41.31 -9.04 -44.01
C ILE A 273 -40.52 -7.73 -44.16
N LEU A 274 -39.61 -7.46 -43.22
CA LEU A 274 -38.65 -6.36 -43.28
C LEU A 274 -37.40 -6.91 -43.94
N SER A 275 -36.80 -6.10 -44.81
CA SER A 275 -35.48 -6.42 -45.36
C SER A 275 -34.45 -6.51 -44.25
N ASP A 276 -33.43 -7.34 -44.43
CA ASP A 276 -32.33 -7.49 -43.46
C ASP A 276 -31.64 -6.15 -43.17
N GLN A 277 -31.65 -5.23 -44.14
CA GLN A 277 -31.15 -3.87 -43.99
C GLN A 277 -31.91 -3.07 -42.91
N ILE A 278 -33.25 -3.11 -42.91
CA ILE A 278 -34.06 -2.37 -41.92
C ILE A 278 -33.85 -2.96 -40.52
N LYS A 279 -33.68 -4.29 -40.41
CA LYS A 279 -33.35 -4.93 -39.14
C LYS A 279 -31.99 -4.46 -38.63
N ALA A 280 -30.97 -4.48 -39.48
CA ALA A 280 -29.63 -4.02 -39.14
C ALA A 280 -29.59 -2.54 -38.72
N GLU A 281 -30.33 -1.68 -39.42
CA GLU A 281 -30.45 -0.26 -39.05
C GLU A 281 -31.12 -0.06 -37.68
N ARG A 282 -32.17 -0.84 -37.38
CA ARG A 282 -32.83 -0.80 -36.08
C ARG A 282 -31.91 -1.31 -34.96
N GLU A 283 -31.15 -2.38 -35.19
CA GLU A 283 -30.14 -2.85 -34.24
C GLU A 283 -29.07 -1.78 -33.99
N ALA A 284 -28.55 -1.16 -35.05
CA ALA A 284 -27.55 -0.11 -34.96
C ALA A 284 -28.07 1.13 -34.20
N ALA A 285 -29.34 1.49 -34.39
CA ALA A 285 -29.98 2.58 -33.66
C ALA A 285 -30.07 2.29 -32.16
N ILE A 286 -30.44 1.06 -31.76
CA ILE A 286 -30.48 0.65 -30.36
C ILE A 286 -29.09 0.73 -29.73
N VAL A 287 -28.06 0.22 -30.42
CA VAL A 287 -26.68 0.28 -29.92
C VAL A 287 -26.22 1.73 -29.78
N THR A 288 -26.52 2.59 -30.75
CA THR A 288 -26.16 4.02 -30.71
C THR A 288 -26.80 4.71 -29.50
N GLN A 289 -28.08 4.46 -29.24
CA GLN A 289 -28.78 5.00 -28.08
C GLN A 289 -28.14 4.56 -26.74
N VAL A 290 -27.74 3.30 -26.63
CA VAL A 290 -27.03 2.79 -25.44
C VAL A 290 -25.69 3.50 -25.26
N LEU A 291 -24.93 3.67 -26.34
CA LEU A 291 -23.61 4.32 -26.29
C LEU A 291 -23.71 5.78 -25.83
N GLU A 292 -24.63 6.56 -26.40
CA GLU A 292 -24.81 7.96 -26.04
C GLU A 292 -25.25 8.14 -24.59
N ARG A 293 -26.08 7.22 -24.07
CA ARG A 293 -26.56 7.24 -22.69
C ARG A 293 -25.49 6.83 -21.69
N GLU A 294 -24.81 5.73 -21.94
CA GLU A 294 -23.92 5.09 -20.95
C GLU A 294 -22.47 5.60 -21.03
N LEU A 295 -22.01 6.02 -22.21
CA LEU A 295 -20.64 6.49 -22.44
C LEU A 295 -20.57 8.02 -22.60
N THR A 296 -21.01 8.69 -21.54
CA THR A 296 -20.76 10.13 -21.32
C THR A 296 -19.25 10.43 -21.29
N ASP A 297 -18.86 11.70 -21.39
CA ASP A 297 -17.44 12.10 -21.34
C ASP A 297 -16.69 11.56 -20.12
N GLU A 298 -17.34 11.53 -18.96
CA GLU A 298 -16.74 10.99 -17.74
C GLU A 298 -16.59 9.47 -17.81
N ALA A 299 -17.59 8.76 -18.34
CA ALA A 299 -17.50 7.32 -18.55
C ALA A 299 -16.42 6.97 -19.59
N ARG A 300 -16.30 7.78 -20.67
CA ARG A 300 -15.23 7.64 -21.68
C ARG A 300 -13.86 7.77 -21.05
N ARG A 301 -13.62 8.81 -20.23
CA ARG A 301 -12.37 8.99 -19.48
C ARG A 301 -12.06 7.81 -18.57
N ARG A 302 -13.08 7.30 -17.87
CA ARG A 302 -12.93 6.14 -16.99
C ARG A 302 -12.52 4.88 -17.74
N TRP A 303 -13.22 4.54 -18.83
CA TRP A 303 -12.87 3.38 -19.66
C TRP A 303 -11.51 3.54 -20.33
N ALA A 304 -11.15 4.75 -20.76
CA ALA A 304 -9.81 5.04 -21.27
C ALA A 304 -8.74 4.79 -20.18
N LYS A 305 -8.98 5.23 -18.94
CA LYS A 305 -8.08 4.95 -17.82
C LYS A 305 -7.95 3.45 -17.57
N ARG A 306 -9.05 2.68 -17.56
CA ARG A 306 -9.01 1.22 -17.42
C ARG A 306 -8.18 0.55 -18.52
N LEU A 307 -8.30 1.03 -19.77
CA LEU A 307 -7.53 0.53 -20.91
C LEU A 307 -6.03 0.88 -20.80
N THR A 308 -5.70 2.09 -20.37
CA THR A 308 -4.32 2.50 -20.07
C THR A 308 -3.71 1.59 -19.00
N GLU A 309 -4.46 1.30 -17.93
CA GLU A 309 -4.05 0.37 -16.89
C GLU A 309 -3.85 -1.06 -17.44
N MET A 310 -4.74 -1.55 -18.30
CA MET A 310 -4.56 -2.86 -18.94
C MET A 310 -3.41 -2.88 -19.94
N ALA A 311 -3.12 -1.77 -20.62
CA ALA A 311 -1.96 -1.67 -21.51
C ALA A 311 -0.65 -1.87 -20.74
N LEU A 312 -0.53 -1.28 -19.55
CA LEU A 312 0.61 -1.52 -18.66
C LEU A 312 0.73 -3.01 -18.32
N ILE A 313 -0.37 -3.63 -17.89
CA ILE A 313 -0.40 -5.05 -17.51
C ILE A 313 0.02 -5.94 -18.68
N PHE A 314 -0.46 -5.66 -19.89
CA PHE A 314 -0.06 -6.38 -21.10
C PHE A 314 1.41 -6.18 -21.45
N GLN A 315 1.95 -4.97 -21.28
CA GLN A 315 3.38 -4.72 -21.47
C GLN A 315 4.23 -5.53 -20.47
N MET A 316 3.86 -5.51 -19.19
CA MET A 316 4.55 -6.22 -18.11
C MET A 316 4.45 -7.74 -18.23
N THR A 317 3.46 -8.24 -18.97
CA THR A 317 3.28 -9.67 -19.27
C THR A 317 3.78 -10.06 -20.67
N ALA A 318 4.61 -9.21 -21.29
CA ALA A 318 5.23 -9.43 -22.59
C ALA A 318 4.22 -9.66 -23.75
N ARG A 319 3.09 -8.95 -23.72
CA ARG A 319 2.06 -8.93 -24.78
C ARG A 319 1.94 -7.53 -25.42
N PRO A 320 2.95 -7.09 -26.18
CA PRO A 320 3.01 -5.73 -26.72
C PRO A 320 1.88 -5.41 -27.70
N ASP A 321 1.39 -6.37 -28.47
CA ASP A 321 0.29 -6.17 -29.42
C ASP A 321 -1.02 -5.83 -28.68
N ALA A 322 -1.34 -6.57 -27.63
CA ALA A 322 -2.49 -6.28 -26.77
C ALA A 322 -2.34 -4.93 -26.06
N ALA A 323 -1.13 -4.60 -25.60
CA ALA A 323 -0.83 -3.29 -25.02
C ALA A 323 -1.06 -2.15 -26.03
N ALA A 324 -0.61 -2.31 -27.28
CA ALA A 324 -0.77 -1.32 -28.33
C ALA A 324 -2.25 -1.10 -28.71
N LEU A 325 -3.03 -2.17 -28.85
CA LEU A 325 -4.48 -2.09 -29.05
C LEU A 325 -5.19 -1.36 -27.90
N ALA A 326 -4.81 -1.66 -26.66
CA ALA A 326 -5.41 -1.03 -25.48
C ALA A 326 -5.09 0.48 -25.42
N ARG A 327 -3.85 0.90 -25.69
CA ARG A 327 -3.48 2.33 -25.77
C ARG A 327 -4.21 3.05 -26.90
N ALA A 328 -4.38 2.40 -28.05
CA ALA A 328 -5.08 2.97 -29.20
C ALA A 328 -6.58 3.16 -28.92
N ALA A 329 -7.20 2.17 -28.27
CA ALA A 329 -8.59 2.25 -27.81
C ALA A 329 -8.78 3.36 -26.75
N ALA A 330 -7.85 3.47 -25.81
CA ALA A 330 -7.85 4.54 -24.82
C ALA A 330 -7.75 5.93 -25.48
N GLY A 331 -6.88 6.08 -26.49
CA GLY A 331 -6.73 7.33 -27.25
C GLY A 331 -8.03 7.74 -27.95
N GLN A 332 -8.68 6.81 -28.66
CA GLN A 332 -9.98 7.08 -29.28
C GLN A 332 -11.07 7.47 -28.27
N LEU A 333 -11.13 6.82 -27.11
CA LEU A 333 -12.10 7.19 -26.08
C LEU A 333 -11.86 8.59 -25.54
N MET A 334 -10.59 9.03 -25.46
CA MET A 334 -10.21 10.38 -25.02
C MET A 334 -10.42 11.47 -26.08
N ASP A 335 -10.56 11.10 -27.36
CA ASP A 335 -10.80 12.04 -28.46
C ASP A 335 -12.24 12.58 -28.42
N ALA A 336 -12.43 13.73 -27.76
CA ALA A 336 -13.72 14.39 -27.63
C ALA A 336 -14.38 14.77 -28.97
N GLY A 337 -13.59 14.93 -30.05
CA GLY A 337 -14.11 15.26 -31.38
C GLY A 337 -14.72 14.05 -32.11
N ARG A 338 -14.48 12.83 -31.61
CA ARG A 338 -14.98 11.59 -32.21
C ARG A 338 -16.33 11.18 -31.62
N GLY A 339 -17.29 10.94 -32.50
CA GLY A 339 -18.58 10.32 -32.14
C GLY A 339 -18.38 8.93 -31.55
N ILE A 340 -18.99 8.67 -30.39
CA ILE A 340 -18.82 7.43 -29.62
C ILE A 340 -19.24 6.18 -30.40
N GLN A 341 -20.22 6.31 -31.30
CA GLN A 341 -20.70 5.28 -32.20
C GLN A 341 -19.64 4.82 -33.22
N HIS A 342 -18.62 5.64 -33.48
CA HIS A 342 -17.52 5.31 -34.39
C HIS A 342 -16.32 4.70 -33.66
N ILE A 343 -16.40 4.45 -32.36
CA ILE A 343 -15.34 3.83 -31.57
C ILE A 343 -15.62 2.32 -31.47
N PRO A 344 -14.82 1.44 -32.10
CA PRO A 344 -15.09 0.00 -32.13
C PRO A 344 -15.11 -0.65 -30.75
N PHE A 345 -14.22 -0.21 -29.86
CA PHE A 345 -14.20 -0.69 -28.48
C PHE A 345 -15.48 -0.33 -27.72
N ALA A 346 -15.97 0.90 -27.88
CA ALA A 346 -17.20 1.37 -27.25
C ALA A 346 -18.41 0.56 -27.72
N ARG A 347 -18.55 0.37 -29.04
CA ARG A 347 -19.58 -0.50 -29.63
C ARG A 347 -19.52 -1.92 -29.07
N GLY A 348 -18.32 -2.49 -28.95
CA GLY A 348 -18.14 -3.82 -28.37
C GLY A 348 -18.59 -3.92 -26.91
N LEU A 349 -18.34 -2.90 -26.08
CA LEU A 349 -18.86 -2.85 -24.70
C LEU A 349 -20.39 -2.89 -24.67
N ALA A 350 -21.05 -2.08 -25.50
CA ALA A 350 -22.51 -2.02 -25.56
C ALA A 350 -23.12 -3.32 -26.10
N GLN A 351 -22.54 -3.90 -27.14
CA GLN A 351 -22.99 -5.18 -27.70
C GLN A 351 -22.92 -6.30 -26.68
N ARG A 352 -21.80 -6.44 -25.96
CA ARG A 352 -21.64 -7.44 -24.89
C ARG A 352 -22.62 -7.22 -23.75
N ALA A 353 -22.88 -5.96 -23.38
CA ALA A 353 -23.86 -5.64 -22.33
C ALA A 353 -25.27 -6.05 -22.74
N LEU A 354 -25.67 -5.78 -23.99
CA LEU A 354 -26.96 -6.18 -24.54
C LEU A 354 -27.08 -7.71 -24.63
N GLU A 355 -26.02 -8.41 -25.05
CA GLU A 355 -25.98 -9.87 -25.06
C GLU A 355 -26.21 -10.44 -23.66
N VAL A 356 -25.43 -10.01 -22.67
CA VAL A 356 -25.55 -10.44 -21.27
C VAL A 356 -26.94 -10.11 -20.71
N ALA A 357 -27.45 -8.91 -20.95
CA ALA A 357 -28.78 -8.51 -20.52
C ALA A 357 -29.90 -9.34 -21.18
N SER A 358 -29.75 -9.73 -22.45
CA SER A 358 -30.64 -10.69 -23.11
C SER A 358 -30.58 -12.07 -22.47
N GLU A 359 -29.40 -12.53 -22.04
CA GLU A 359 -29.27 -13.80 -21.31
C GLU A 359 -29.99 -13.75 -19.95
N VAL A 360 -29.82 -12.66 -19.20
CA VAL A 360 -30.54 -12.40 -17.93
C VAL A 360 -32.05 -12.39 -18.19
N ALA A 361 -32.52 -11.63 -19.18
CA ALA A 361 -33.94 -11.54 -19.53
C ALA A 361 -34.54 -12.89 -19.93
N SER A 362 -33.74 -13.75 -20.57
CA SER A 362 -34.14 -15.13 -20.92
C SER A 362 -34.03 -16.13 -19.75
N GLY A 363 -33.58 -15.71 -18.58
CA GLY A 363 -33.39 -16.57 -17.40
C GLY A 363 -32.21 -17.54 -17.48
N ARG A 364 -31.29 -17.36 -18.44
CA ARG A 364 -30.11 -18.22 -18.61
C ARG A 364 -29.01 -17.96 -17.59
N ILE A 365 -28.98 -16.74 -17.05
CA ILE A 365 -28.03 -16.30 -16.01
C ILE A 365 -28.74 -15.41 -14.99
N SER A 366 -28.23 -15.38 -13.75
CA SER A 366 -28.77 -14.53 -12.69
C SER A 366 -28.30 -13.08 -12.85
N ALA A 367 -29.19 -12.11 -12.63
CA ALA A 367 -28.85 -10.69 -12.61
C ALA A 367 -27.78 -10.37 -11.54
N GLY A 368 -27.82 -11.06 -10.40
CA GLY A 368 -26.84 -10.86 -9.31
C GLY A 368 -25.40 -11.22 -9.72
N ASP A 369 -25.22 -12.17 -10.64
CA ASP A 369 -23.91 -12.68 -11.04
C ASP A 369 -23.19 -11.76 -12.05
N VAL A 370 -23.95 -10.86 -12.69
CA VAL A 370 -23.44 -9.99 -13.78
C VAL A 370 -23.51 -8.50 -13.49
N ARG A 371 -24.02 -8.11 -12.31
CA ARG A 371 -24.01 -6.73 -11.83
C ARG A 371 -22.59 -6.18 -11.76
N ARG A 372 -22.43 -4.92 -12.18
CA ARG A 372 -21.12 -4.24 -12.24
C ARG A 372 -20.89 -3.20 -11.16
N HIS A 373 -21.91 -2.92 -10.34
CA HIS A 373 -21.77 -2.08 -9.16
C HIS A 373 -21.94 -2.92 -7.89
N PRO A 374 -21.13 -2.67 -6.83
CA PRO A 374 -21.38 -3.28 -5.54
C PRO A 374 -22.78 -2.92 -5.04
N PRO A 375 -23.47 -3.82 -4.31
CA PRO A 375 -24.72 -3.46 -3.66
C PRO A 375 -24.47 -2.25 -2.75
N GLU A 376 -25.38 -1.26 -2.77
CA GLU A 376 -25.30 -0.10 -1.88
C GLU A 376 -25.09 -0.59 -0.45
N ARG A 377 -23.91 -0.30 0.14
CA ARG A 377 -23.72 -0.50 1.57
C ARG A 377 -24.71 0.43 2.26
N ALA A 378 -25.62 -0.14 3.05
CA ALA A 378 -26.57 0.63 3.84
C ALA A 378 -25.80 1.74 4.57
N ARG A 379 -26.10 2.99 4.23
CA ARG A 379 -25.49 4.15 4.89
C ARG A 379 -25.76 4.01 6.38
N SER A 380 -24.73 3.77 7.18
CA SER A 380 -24.87 3.82 8.62
C SER A 380 -25.33 5.24 8.97
N PRO A 381 -26.47 5.43 9.64
CA PRO A 381 -26.87 6.75 10.10
C PRO A 381 -25.78 7.28 11.04
N GLN A 382 -25.40 8.54 10.83
CA GLN A 382 -24.42 9.27 11.64
C GLN A 382 -24.85 9.38 13.10
#